data_AF-A0A2G1W4F9-F1
#
_entry.id   AF-A0A2G1W4F9-F1
#
_cell.length_a   1.000
_cell.length_b   1.000
_cell.length_c   1.000
_cell.angle_alpha   90.00
_cell.angle_beta   90.00
_cell.angle_gamma   90.00
#
_symmetry.space_group_name_H-M   'P 1'
#
loop_
_entity.id
_entity.type
_entity.pdbx_description
1 polymer ?
#
loop_
_entity_poly.entity_id
_entity_poly.type
_entity_poly.pdbx_seq_one_letter_code
_entity_poly.pdbx_strand_id
1 'polypeptide(L)'
;MTFRSRVAATSALIWIGGVALAGQPAWSQDAARSIQRGLQYVQQAGERWIEKRGCVSCHQIPTLIWSHEAARRTDSIAVSDQLDDWERWSTDVVNFVKPEQKANLDQSATMAANIDTMTQLLLAIPRTNASSAPGGTDWRLRFAEKLLEEQSADGSWRACGQLPAQRRPTKETTATTTAWTALALMREPVEFEPSTAIQFVDSIDRPESTEFLATRLLLAHEMNRRLSKQSLPPSSSQRWRSALLDHQNDDGGWGWKLADTSDALGTGYALHALAMTGADSNVLDRAVKYLVATQEPSGRWKVPGTKASAKGKATPTANDWGSAWAVIALSTNAKQSTSVKHGQ
;
A
#
# COMPACT_ATOMS: atom_id res chain seq x y z
N MET A 1 -58.88 -3.45 -12.96
CA MET A 1 -59.38 -2.07 -13.12
C MET A 1 -59.05 -1.35 -11.81
N THR A 2 -58.23 -0.31 -11.73
CA THR A 2 -58.00 0.82 -12.64
C THR A 2 -56.58 1.37 -12.43
N PHE A 3 -55.89 1.64 -13.54
CA PHE A 3 -54.62 2.37 -13.60
C PHE A 3 -54.87 3.86 -13.32
N ARG A 4 -54.04 4.50 -12.49
CA ARG A 4 -53.89 5.96 -12.45
C ARG A 4 -52.42 6.35 -12.57
N SER A 5 -52.09 6.77 -13.79
CA SER A 5 -51.17 7.84 -14.19
C SER A 5 -50.02 8.22 -13.24
N ARG A 6 -48.78 7.86 -13.62
CA ARG A 6 -47.56 8.52 -13.14
C ARG A 6 -47.28 9.73 -14.03
N VAL A 7 -47.25 10.91 -13.42
CA VAL A 7 -46.77 12.16 -14.02
C VAL A 7 -45.26 12.05 -14.20
N ALA A 8 -44.79 12.30 -15.42
CA ALA A 8 -43.36 12.39 -15.74
C ALA A 8 -42.81 13.70 -15.18
N ALA A 9 -41.93 13.62 -14.18
CA ALA A 9 -41.12 14.75 -13.74
C ALA A 9 -39.83 14.77 -14.55
N THR A 10 -39.79 15.62 -15.57
CA THR A 10 -38.57 16.00 -16.27
C THR A 10 -37.66 16.78 -15.32
N SER A 11 -36.69 16.09 -14.72
CA SER A 11 -35.62 16.73 -13.98
C SER A 11 -34.60 17.27 -14.97
N ALA A 12 -34.59 18.58 -15.17
CA ALA A 12 -33.54 19.28 -15.89
C ALA A 12 -32.23 19.16 -15.10
N LEU A 13 -31.27 18.42 -15.66
CA LEU A 13 -29.89 18.40 -15.18
C LEU A 13 -29.27 19.78 -15.45
N ILE A 14 -29.22 20.62 -14.42
CA ILE A 14 -28.37 21.80 -14.42
C ILE A 14 -26.93 21.30 -14.34
N TRP A 15 -26.24 21.37 -15.48
CA TRP A 15 -24.78 21.27 -15.52
C TRP A 15 -24.21 22.47 -14.77
N ILE A 16 -23.90 22.29 -13.48
CA ILE A 16 -23.00 23.19 -12.78
C ILE A 16 -21.61 22.88 -13.35
N GLY A 17 -21.18 23.72 -14.29
CA GLY A 17 -19.83 23.69 -14.83
C GLY A 17 -18.83 23.70 -13.68
N GLY A 18 -17.98 22.68 -13.65
CA GLY A 18 -16.92 22.58 -12.64
C GLY A 18 -16.11 23.86 -12.64
N VAL A 19 -15.95 24.45 -11.46
CA VAL A 19 -14.93 25.46 -11.22
C VAL A 19 -13.60 24.80 -11.54
N ALA A 20 -13.02 25.12 -12.70
CA ALA A 20 -11.65 24.78 -12.98
C ALA A 20 -10.80 25.42 -11.87
N LEU A 21 -10.09 24.61 -11.11
CA LEU A 21 -9.07 25.04 -10.16
C LEU A 21 -7.94 25.73 -10.95
N ALA A 22 -8.14 27.00 -11.28
CA ALA A 22 -7.15 27.84 -11.94
C ALA A 22 -5.95 27.99 -11.00
N GLY A 23 -4.83 27.33 -11.33
CA GLY A 23 -3.57 27.45 -10.59
C GLY A 23 -2.76 26.16 -10.43
N GLN A 24 -3.31 24.99 -10.77
CA GLN A 24 -2.57 23.73 -10.69
C GLN A 24 -1.92 23.37 -12.04
N PRO A 25 -0.60 23.05 -12.10
CA PRO A 25 0.06 22.63 -13.34
C PRO A 25 -0.70 21.50 -14.03
N ALA A 26 -0.74 21.47 -15.37
CA ALA A 26 -1.42 20.41 -16.13
C ALA A 26 -1.02 19.00 -15.66
N TRP A 27 0.25 18.79 -15.34
CA TRP A 27 0.77 17.54 -14.79
C TRP A 27 0.10 17.11 -13.47
N SER A 28 -0.22 18.05 -12.58
CA SER A 28 -0.92 17.74 -11.33
C SER A 28 -2.40 17.38 -11.56
N GLN A 29 -3.02 17.91 -12.61
CA GLN A 29 -4.37 17.53 -13.01
C GLN A 29 -4.39 16.12 -13.62
N ASP A 30 -3.38 15.77 -14.42
CA ASP A 30 -3.24 14.42 -14.99
C ASP A 30 -2.99 13.38 -13.90
N ALA A 31 -2.16 13.70 -12.91
CA ALA A 31 -1.94 12.85 -11.75
C ALA A 31 -3.24 12.64 -10.95
N ALA A 32 -4.01 13.70 -10.68
CA ALA A 32 -5.30 13.61 -10.00
C ALA A 32 -6.31 12.73 -10.76
N ARG A 33 -6.40 12.89 -12.10
CA ARG A 33 -7.24 12.05 -12.96
C ARG A 33 -6.77 10.60 -12.95
N SER A 34 -5.45 10.38 -12.93
CA SER A 34 -4.86 9.05 -12.84
C SER A 34 -5.20 8.36 -11.52
N ILE A 35 -5.12 9.08 -10.39
CA ILE A 35 -5.56 8.64 -9.07
C ILE A 35 -7.04 8.24 -9.11
N GLN A 36 -7.94 9.10 -9.60
CA GLN A 36 -9.38 8.83 -9.63
C GLN A 36 -9.73 7.56 -10.43
N ARG A 37 -9.14 7.39 -11.62
CA ARG A 37 -9.35 6.18 -12.44
C ARG A 37 -8.78 4.94 -11.78
N GLY A 38 -7.61 5.07 -11.14
CA GLY A 38 -6.97 3.99 -10.40
C GLY A 38 -7.82 3.53 -9.21
N LEU A 39 -8.37 4.46 -8.43
CA LEU A 39 -9.29 4.16 -7.32
C LEU A 39 -10.52 3.39 -7.81
N GLN A 40 -11.14 3.85 -8.90
CA GLN A 40 -12.29 3.17 -9.49
C GLN A 40 -11.95 1.73 -9.89
N TYR A 41 -10.80 1.50 -10.52
CA TYR A 41 -10.35 0.16 -10.88
C TYR A 41 -10.12 -0.72 -9.63
N VAL A 42 -9.38 -0.18 -8.64
CA VAL A 42 -9.00 -0.91 -7.42
C VAL A 42 -10.24 -1.25 -6.58
N GLN A 43 -11.21 -0.34 -6.48
CA GLN A 43 -12.52 -0.62 -5.88
C GLN A 43 -13.19 -1.82 -6.54
N GLN A 44 -13.36 -1.78 -7.87
CA GLN A 44 -13.99 -2.89 -8.58
C GLN A 44 -13.22 -4.21 -8.45
N ALA A 45 -11.87 -4.16 -8.39
CA ALA A 45 -11.05 -5.33 -8.17
C ALA A 45 -11.28 -5.94 -6.77
N GLY A 46 -11.30 -5.09 -5.74
CA GLY A 46 -11.60 -5.46 -4.37
C GLY A 46 -13.00 -6.05 -4.21
N GLU A 47 -14.02 -5.40 -4.75
CA GLU A 47 -15.41 -5.88 -4.72
C GLU A 47 -15.54 -7.26 -5.39
N ARG A 48 -14.94 -7.44 -6.58
CA ARG A 48 -14.89 -8.75 -7.25
C ARG A 48 -14.17 -9.79 -6.41
N TRP A 49 -13.13 -9.41 -5.66
CA TRP A 49 -12.42 -10.32 -4.77
C TRP A 49 -13.31 -10.74 -3.60
N ILE A 50 -13.97 -9.78 -2.94
CA ILE A 50 -14.90 -10.04 -1.84
C ILE A 50 -16.02 -10.98 -2.31
N GLU A 51 -16.65 -10.69 -3.45
CA GLU A 51 -17.71 -11.52 -4.03
C GLU A 51 -17.24 -12.96 -4.31
N LYS A 52 -16.06 -13.12 -4.92
CA LYS A 52 -15.59 -14.44 -5.39
C LYS A 52 -14.86 -15.26 -4.33
N ARG A 53 -14.23 -14.63 -3.35
CA ARG A 53 -13.33 -15.28 -2.38
C ARG A 53 -13.82 -15.14 -0.94
N GLY A 54 -14.59 -14.10 -0.62
CA GLY A 54 -15.17 -13.90 0.70
C GLY A 54 -14.16 -13.74 1.84
N CYS A 55 -12.89 -13.42 1.52
CA CYS A 55 -11.81 -13.29 2.50
C CYS A 55 -10.83 -12.14 2.20
N VAL A 56 -10.14 -11.70 3.23
CA VAL A 56 -9.11 -10.65 3.21
C VAL A 56 -7.79 -11.27 2.75
N SER A 57 -7.35 -10.91 1.54
CA SER A 57 -6.02 -11.27 1.03
C SER A 57 -5.09 -10.07 1.14
N CYS A 58 -3.84 -10.31 1.59
CA CYS A 58 -2.82 -9.27 1.78
C CYS A 58 -2.51 -8.42 0.53
N HIS A 59 -2.79 -8.92 -0.67
CA HIS A 59 -2.53 -8.23 -1.95
C HIS A 59 -3.76 -7.56 -2.59
N GLN A 60 -4.90 -7.59 -1.89
CA GLN A 60 -6.18 -7.13 -2.44
C GLN A 60 -6.84 -6.13 -1.50
N ILE A 61 -7.26 -6.59 -0.32
CA ILE A 61 -8.11 -5.81 0.57
C ILE A 61 -7.32 -4.77 1.37
N PRO A 62 -6.17 -5.08 2.00
CA PRO A 62 -5.38 -4.05 2.67
C PRO A 62 -4.89 -2.98 1.69
N THR A 63 -4.50 -3.35 0.48
CA THR A 63 -4.05 -2.40 -0.55
C THR A 63 -5.18 -1.58 -1.15
N LEU A 64 -6.40 -2.13 -1.24
CA LEU A 64 -7.63 -1.38 -1.55
C LEU A 64 -7.85 -0.28 -0.51
N ILE A 65 -7.81 -0.64 0.76
CA ILE A 65 -8.02 0.31 1.86
C ILE A 65 -6.90 1.36 1.85
N TRP A 66 -5.64 0.94 1.75
CA TRP A 66 -4.49 1.85 1.75
C TRP A 66 -4.56 2.85 0.59
N SER A 67 -4.92 2.40 -0.62
CA SER A 67 -5.03 3.32 -1.75
C SER A 67 -6.09 4.40 -1.52
N HIS A 68 -7.23 4.02 -0.92
CA HIS A 68 -8.30 4.95 -0.60
C HIS A 68 -7.91 5.87 0.57
N GLU A 69 -7.30 5.37 1.63
CA GLU A 69 -6.82 6.17 2.75
C GLU A 69 -5.73 7.17 2.34
N ALA A 70 -4.82 6.79 1.44
CA ALA A 70 -3.83 7.69 0.88
C ALA A 70 -4.49 8.80 0.05
N ALA A 71 -5.48 8.44 -0.79
CA ALA A 71 -6.22 9.38 -1.62
C ALA A 71 -7.09 10.34 -0.81
N ARG A 72 -7.76 9.85 0.25
CA ARG A 72 -8.64 10.64 1.14
C ARG A 72 -7.94 11.84 1.76
N ARG A 73 -6.61 11.78 1.90
CA ARG A 73 -5.78 12.86 2.44
C ARG A 73 -5.42 13.93 1.41
N THR A 74 -5.64 13.67 0.13
CA THR A 74 -5.35 14.60 -0.97
C THR A 74 -6.59 15.44 -1.26
N ASP A 75 -6.46 16.76 -1.18
CA ASP A 75 -7.57 17.67 -1.43
C ASP A 75 -8.11 17.45 -2.86
N SER A 76 -9.44 17.47 -3.02
CA SER A 76 -10.15 17.28 -4.30
C SER A 76 -10.22 15.85 -4.86
N ILE A 77 -9.78 14.82 -4.14
CA ILE A 77 -9.99 13.42 -4.55
C ILE A 77 -11.17 12.82 -3.80
N ALA A 78 -12.18 12.35 -4.53
CA ALA A 78 -13.32 11.65 -3.97
C ALA A 78 -13.00 10.16 -3.80
N VAL A 79 -13.17 9.64 -2.59
CA VAL A 79 -13.02 8.22 -2.24
C VAL A 79 -14.39 7.57 -2.04
N SER A 80 -14.44 6.23 -2.15
CA SER A 80 -15.66 5.46 -1.93
C SER A 80 -16.23 5.67 -0.53
N ASP A 81 -17.56 5.74 -0.45
CA ASP A 81 -18.34 5.73 0.79
C ASP A 81 -18.30 4.38 1.52
N GLN A 82 -17.83 3.31 0.87
CA GLN A 82 -17.68 1.97 1.46
C GLN A 82 -16.37 1.79 2.26
N LEU A 83 -15.48 2.79 2.26
CA LEU A 83 -14.16 2.65 2.89
C LEU A 83 -14.26 2.19 4.35
N ASP A 84 -15.11 2.83 5.15
CA ASP A 84 -15.27 2.52 6.56
C ASP A 84 -15.82 1.09 6.78
N ASP A 85 -16.65 0.59 5.86
CA ASP A 85 -17.17 -0.78 5.92
C ASP A 85 -16.09 -1.80 5.54
N TRP A 86 -15.23 -1.51 4.56
CA TRP A 86 -14.07 -2.35 4.25
C TRP A 86 -13.07 -2.37 5.41
N GLU A 87 -12.82 -1.25 6.07
CA GLU A 87 -11.97 -1.19 7.28
C GLU A 87 -12.55 -2.06 8.40
N ARG A 88 -13.84 -1.93 8.71
CA ARG A 88 -14.51 -2.74 9.74
C ARG A 88 -14.49 -4.22 9.39
N TRP A 89 -14.83 -4.57 8.16
CA TRP A 89 -14.89 -5.97 7.72
C TRP A 89 -13.50 -6.62 7.70
N SER A 90 -12.49 -5.89 7.24
CA SER A 90 -11.14 -6.43 7.07
C SER A 90 -10.37 -6.59 8.38
N THR A 91 -10.79 -5.94 9.47
CA THR A 91 -10.11 -6.01 10.77
C THR A 91 -10.66 -7.13 11.68
N ASP A 92 -11.72 -7.81 11.24
CA ASP A 92 -12.21 -9.04 11.87
C ASP A 92 -11.49 -10.27 11.30
N VAL A 93 -10.78 -11.00 12.18
CA VAL A 93 -9.97 -12.18 11.86
C VAL A 93 -10.80 -13.28 11.21
N VAL A 94 -12.11 -13.35 11.48
CA VAL A 94 -13.01 -14.32 10.81
C VAL A 94 -13.00 -14.16 9.29
N ASN A 95 -12.68 -12.96 8.79
CA ASN A 95 -12.63 -12.66 7.37
C ASN A 95 -11.27 -12.94 6.74
N PHE A 96 -10.25 -13.38 7.48
CA PHE A 96 -8.96 -13.78 6.90
C PHE A 96 -9.02 -15.14 6.20
N VAL A 97 -10.06 -15.93 6.47
CA VAL A 97 -10.27 -17.25 5.87
C VAL A 97 -11.48 -17.24 4.94
N LYS A 98 -11.56 -18.25 4.06
CA LYS A 98 -12.70 -18.39 3.14
C LYS A 98 -14.00 -18.69 3.90
N PRO A 99 -15.18 -18.41 3.33
CA PRO A 99 -16.47 -18.65 3.98
C PRO A 99 -16.62 -20.04 4.60
N GLU A 100 -16.13 -21.08 3.94
CA GLU A 100 -16.28 -22.48 4.40
C GLU A 100 -15.44 -22.79 5.66
N GLN A 101 -14.46 -21.95 5.98
CA GLN A 101 -13.52 -22.14 7.09
C GLN A 101 -13.94 -21.37 8.35
N LYS A 102 -14.91 -20.43 8.23
CA LYS A 102 -15.25 -19.47 9.30
C LYS A 102 -15.82 -20.13 10.55
N ALA A 103 -16.59 -21.21 10.40
CA ALA A 103 -17.29 -21.86 11.51
C ALA A 103 -16.34 -22.56 12.51
N ASN A 104 -15.16 -22.99 12.07
CA ASN A 104 -14.19 -23.75 12.86
C ASN A 104 -12.83 -23.06 12.94
N LEU A 105 -12.84 -21.73 12.82
CA LEU A 105 -11.65 -20.88 12.82
C LEU A 105 -11.00 -20.88 14.21
N ASP A 106 -9.73 -21.27 14.26
CA ASP A 106 -8.83 -20.90 15.35
C ASP A 106 -8.28 -19.50 15.05
N GLN A 107 -8.65 -18.51 15.86
CA GLN A 107 -8.22 -17.12 15.66
C GLN A 107 -6.71 -16.96 15.76
N SER A 108 -6.06 -17.61 16.74
CA SER A 108 -4.62 -17.45 16.97
C SER A 108 -3.82 -18.05 15.81
N ALA A 109 -4.15 -19.29 15.42
CA ALA A 109 -3.52 -19.95 14.27
C ALA A 109 -3.80 -19.19 12.96
N THR A 110 -5.00 -18.62 12.81
CA THR A 110 -5.35 -17.82 11.63
C THR A 110 -4.51 -16.56 11.54
N MET A 111 -4.34 -15.82 12.64
CA MET A 111 -3.47 -14.64 12.66
C MET A 111 -2.01 -15.01 12.38
N ALA A 112 -1.49 -16.09 12.96
CA ALA A 112 -0.14 -16.59 12.72
C ALA A 112 0.10 -16.94 11.23
N ALA A 113 -0.93 -17.41 10.52
CA ALA A 113 -0.88 -17.68 9.08
C ALA A 113 -1.11 -16.45 8.18
N ASN A 114 -1.34 -15.26 8.76
CA ASN A 114 -1.73 -14.03 8.06
C ASN A 114 -0.94 -12.79 8.52
N ILE A 115 0.34 -12.97 8.86
CA ILE A 115 1.26 -11.90 9.29
C ILE A 115 1.25 -10.71 8.33
N ASP A 116 1.39 -10.96 7.03
CA ASP A 116 1.41 -9.89 6.02
C ASP A 116 0.05 -9.17 5.93
N THR A 117 -1.07 -9.87 6.13
CA THR A 117 -2.39 -9.24 6.14
C THR A 117 -2.54 -8.28 7.31
N MET A 118 -2.20 -8.72 8.54
CA MET A 118 -2.24 -7.86 9.72
C MET A 118 -1.29 -6.67 9.60
N THR A 119 -0.07 -6.92 9.13
CA THR A 119 0.95 -5.89 8.89
C THR A 119 0.44 -4.82 7.93
N GLN A 120 -0.11 -5.24 6.79
CA GLN A 120 -0.64 -4.30 5.79
C GLN A 120 -1.84 -3.51 6.31
N LEU A 121 -2.75 -4.12 7.09
CA LEU A 121 -3.89 -3.42 7.69
C LEU A 121 -3.46 -2.36 8.72
N LEU A 122 -2.47 -2.68 9.56
CA LEU A 122 -1.87 -1.73 10.51
C LEU A 122 -1.21 -0.54 9.79
N LEU A 123 -0.69 -0.73 8.59
CA LEU A 123 -0.09 0.35 7.80
C LEU A 123 -1.13 1.13 6.98
N ALA A 124 -2.16 0.45 6.48
CA ALA A 124 -3.21 1.01 5.65
C ALA A 124 -4.19 1.90 6.43
N ILE A 125 -4.67 1.41 7.59
CA ILE A 125 -5.74 2.05 8.36
C ILE A 125 -5.14 3.03 9.37
N PRO A 126 -5.44 4.34 9.30
CA PRO A 126 -4.94 5.33 10.25
C PRO A 126 -5.37 5.02 11.68
N ARG A 127 -4.49 5.29 12.65
CA ARG A 127 -4.82 5.14 14.09
C ARG A 127 -6.02 5.99 14.51
N THR A 128 -6.27 7.12 13.84
CA THR A 128 -7.43 7.98 14.10
C THR A 128 -8.77 7.32 13.74
N ASN A 129 -8.78 6.39 12.78
CA ASN A 129 -9.97 5.64 12.40
C ASN A 129 -10.26 4.49 13.38
N ALA A 130 -9.27 4.10 14.20
CA ALA A 130 -9.37 2.97 15.11
C ALA A 130 -10.36 3.18 16.27
N SER A 131 -10.80 4.42 16.50
CA SER A 131 -11.54 4.84 17.69
C SER A 131 -13.02 5.17 17.46
N SER A 132 -13.56 4.97 16.25
CA SER A 132 -14.90 5.48 15.90
C SER A 132 -16.07 4.59 16.32
N ALA A 133 -15.83 3.42 16.93
CA ALA A 133 -16.91 2.52 17.37
C ALA A 133 -16.92 2.37 18.91
N PRO A 134 -17.97 2.84 19.61
CA PRO A 134 -18.21 2.47 21.00
C PRO A 134 -18.34 0.94 21.09
N GLY A 135 -17.40 0.27 21.77
CA GLY A 135 -17.35 -1.20 21.89
C GLY A 135 -16.52 -1.92 20.82
N GLY A 136 -15.80 -1.22 19.93
CA GLY A 136 -14.85 -1.84 18.99
C GLY A 136 -13.63 -2.39 19.73
N THR A 137 -13.48 -3.71 19.79
CA THR A 137 -12.28 -4.37 20.34
C THR A 137 -11.01 -3.80 19.72
N ASP A 138 -9.96 -3.62 20.53
CA ASP A 138 -8.66 -3.08 20.11
C ASP A 138 -7.94 -4.05 19.14
N TRP A 139 -8.39 -4.05 17.87
CA TRP A 139 -7.84 -4.93 16.83
C TRP A 139 -6.39 -4.59 16.53
N ARG A 140 -6.00 -3.32 16.70
CA ARG A 140 -4.64 -2.87 16.47
C ARG A 140 -3.70 -3.45 17.51
N LEU A 141 -4.06 -3.36 18.79
CA LEU A 141 -3.28 -3.99 19.86
C LEU A 141 -3.25 -5.51 19.69
N ARG A 142 -4.39 -6.16 19.42
CA ARG A 142 -4.41 -7.61 19.14
C ARG A 142 -3.46 -8.01 18.02
N PHE A 143 -3.49 -7.29 16.89
CA PHE A 143 -2.60 -7.59 15.77
C PHE A 143 -1.15 -7.31 16.14
N ALA A 144 -0.85 -6.21 16.82
CA ALA A 144 0.51 -5.87 17.24
C ALA A 144 1.07 -6.90 18.23
N GLU A 145 0.31 -7.27 19.27
CA GLU A 145 0.68 -8.32 20.23
C GLU A 145 0.91 -9.65 19.52
N LYS A 146 0.01 -10.02 18.60
CA LYS A 146 0.18 -11.25 17.83
C LYS A 146 1.42 -11.22 16.94
N LEU A 147 1.72 -10.08 16.32
CA LEU A 147 2.95 -9.92 15.55
C LEU A 147 4.19 -10.05 16.46
N LEU A 148 4.16 -9.52 17.69
CA LEU A 148 5.26 -9.70 18.64
C LEU A 148 5.45 -11.18 19.03
N GLU A 149 4.36 -11.91 19.26
CA GLU A 149 4.41 -13.36 19.56
C GLU A 149 5.03 -14.19 18.43
N GLU A 150 4.77 -13.80 17.18
CA GLU A 150 5.18 -14.55 15.99
C GLU A 150 6.58 -14.18 15.47
N GLN A 151 7.31 -13.31 16.19
CA GLN A 151 8.70 -13.02 15.88
C GLN A 151 9.56 -14.28 16.12
N SER A 152 10.30 -14.70 15.10
CA SER A 152 11.25 -15.81 15.22
C SER A 152 12.47 -15.41 16.06
N ALA A 153 13.20 -16.40 16.59
CA ALA A 153 14.40 -16.16 17.41
C ALA A 153 15.51 -15.38 16.67
N ASP A 154 15.57 -15.45 15.35
CA ASP A 154 16.47 -14.66 14.50
C ASP A 154 15.93 -13.25 14.19
N GLY A 155 14.81 -12.86 14.81
CA GLY A 155 14.16 -11.57 14.64
C GLY A 155 13.21 -11.49 13.44
N SER A 156 13.10 -12.53 12.63
CA SER A 156 12.34 -12.51 11.38
C SER A 156 10.86 -12.87 11.53
N TRP A 157 10.06 -12.44 10.55
CA TRP A 157 8.71 -12.94 10.31
C TRP A 157 8.64 -13.65 8.97
N ARG A 158 8.11 -14.87 8.97
CA ARG A 158 7.96 -15.65 7.74
C ARG A 158 6.84 -15.06 6.88
N ALA A 159 7.15 -14.89 5.60
CA ALA A 159 6.15 -14.46 4.63
C ALA A 159 5.02 -15.50 4.50
N CYS A 160 3.78 -15.02 4.42
CA CYS A 160 2.58 -15.86 4.39
C CYS A 160 1.93 -15.88 3.00
N GLY A 161 0.97 -16.80 2.83
CA GLY A 161 0.12 -16.88 1.63
C GLY A 161 0.91 -17.10 0.34
N GLN A 162 0.83 -16.14 -0.59
CA GLN A 162 1.48 -16.23 -1.92
C GLN A 162 2.89 -15.64 -1.96
N LEU A 163 3.35 -15.01 -0.87
CA LEU A 163 4.66 -14.35 -0.81
C LEU A 163 5.84 -15.33 -0.79
N PRO A 164 5.78 -16.55 -0.22
CA PRO A 164 6.88 -17.51 -0.34
C PRO A 164 7.21 -17.92 -1.79
N ALA A 165 6.29 -17.72 -2.74
CA ALA A 165 6.43 -18.15 -4.13
C ALA A 165 6.89 -17.02 -5.09
N GLN A 166 7.40 -15.90 -4.56
CA GLN A 166 7.81 -14.73 -5.34
C GLN A 166 9.05 -15.00 -6.19
N ARG A 167 9.26 -14.20 -7.24
CA ARG A 167 10.42 -14.30 -8.16
C ARG A 167 11.69 -13.61 -7.62
N ARG A 168 11.88 -13.68 -6.30
CA ARG A 168 13.07 -13.25 -5.54
C ARG A 168 13.45 -14.35 -4.53
N PRO A 169 14.67 -14.37 -3.99
CA PRO A 169 15.07 -15.37 -3.01
C PRO A 169 14.13 -15.42 -1.78
N THR A 170 13.91 -16.61 -1.23
CA THR A 170 13.07 -16.78 -0.04
C THR A 170 13.58 -15.95 1.15
N LYS A 171 14.91 -15.90 1.33
CA LYS A 171 15.53 -15.08 2.40
C LYS A 171 15.16 -13.60 2.27
N GLU A 172 15.23 -13.03 1.06
CA GLU A 172 14.83 -11.64 0.80
C GLU A 172 13.33 -11.44 0.99
N THR A 173 12.50 -12.43 0.62
CA THR A 173 11.06 -12.38 0.86
C THR A 173 10.75 -12.30 2.36
N THR A 174 11.35 -13.17 3.18
CA THR A 174 11.25 -13.12 4.64
C THR A 174 11.77 -11.80 5.19
N ALA A 175 12.89 -11.29 4.67
CA ALA A 175 13.44 -10.00 5.11
C ALA A 175 12.52 -8.82 4.75
N THR A 176 11.81 -8.90 3.61
CA THR A 176 10.85 -7.87 3.20
C THR A 176 9.59 -7.90 4.08
N THR A 177 9.04 -9.07 4.38
CA THR A 177 7.96 -9.21 5.38
C THR A 177 8.43 -8.68 6.74
N THR A 178 9.64 -9.06 7.17
CA THR A 178 10.25 -8.57 8.42
C THR A 178 10.35 -7.05 8.45
N ALA A 179 10.79 -6.41 7.36
CA ALA A 179 10.91 -4.96 7.28
C ALA A 179 9.55 -4.25 7.37
N TRP A 180 8.52 -4.75 6.66
CA TRP A 180 7.16 -4.23 6.76
C TRP A 180 6.57 -4.42 8.16
N THR A 181 6.74 -5.60 8.76
CA THR A 181 6.22 -5.92 10.09
C THR A 181 6.89 -5.08 11.17
N ALA A 182 8.22 -4.93 11.12
CA ALA A 182 8.94 -4.04 12.02
C ALA A 182 8.49 -2.58 11.87
N LEU A 183 8.28 -2.09 10.65
CA LEU A 183 7.75 -0.74 10.41
C LEU A 183 6.34 -0.57 11.00
N ALA A 184 5.47 -1.57 10.86
CA ALA A 184 4.12 -1.55 11.43
C ALA A 184 4.18 -1.53 12.97
N LEU A 185 4.88 -2.48 13.58
CA LEU A 185 5.06 -2.56 15.04
C LEU A 185 5.66 -1.30 15.63
N MET A 186 6.67 -0.72 14.96
CA MET A 186 7.21 0.56 15.39
C MET A 186 6.10 1.60 15.45
N ARG A 187 5.15 1.69 14.51
CA ARG A 187 4.08 2.70 14.52
C ARG A 187 3.00 2.49 15.59
N GLU A 188 3.00 1.33 16.24
CA GLU A 188 2.03 0.97 17.28
C GLU A 188 2.43 1.41 18.69
N PRO A 189 1.47 1.56 19.61
CA PRO A 189 1.73 1.85 21.01
C PRO A 189 2.11 0.57 21.79
N VAL A 190 3.04 -0.23 21.26
CA VAL A 190 3.56 -1.45 21.90
C VAL A 190 5.06 -1.33 22.15
N GLU A 191 5.56 -2.06 23.15
CA GLU A 191 7.00 -2.18 23.37
C GLU A 191 7.58 -3.15 22.34
N PHE A 192 8.38 -2.62 21.42
CA PHE A 192 9.05 -3.39 20.37
C PHE A 192 10.51 -2.99 20.27
N GLU A 193 11.40 -3.97 20.44
CA GLU A 193 12.84 -3.81 20.28
C GLU A 193 13.25 -4.26 18.86
N PRO A 194 13.57 -3.34 17.93
CA PRO A 194 13.72 -3.68 16.52
C PRO A 194 15.08 -4.26 16.15
N SER A 195 16.09 -4.24 17.04
CA SER A 195 17.49 -4.55 16.70
C SER A 195 17.68 -5.92 16.03
N THR A 196 17.13 -7.01 16.58
CA THR A 196 17.28 -8.35 15.97
C THR A 196 16.58 -8.44 14.62
N ALA A 197 15.41 -7.83 14.47
CA ALA A 197 14.72 -7.77 13.17
C ALA A 197 15.56 -7.01 12.13
N ILE A 198 16.14 -5.87 12.51
CA ILE A 198 17.02 -5.07 11.64
C ILE A 198 18.27 -5.86 11.27
N GLN A 199 18.91 -6.58 12.20
CA GLN A 199 20.05 -7.45 11.91
C GLN A 199 19.70 -8.51 10.86
N PHE A 200 18.51 -9.13 10.97
CA PHE A 200 18.05 -10.07 9.96
C PHE A 200 17.85 -9.40 8.60
N VAL A 201 17.18 -8.25 8.55
CA VAL A 201 16.96 -7.50 7.30
C VAL A 201 18.28 -7.05 6.66
N ASP A 202 19.23 -6.59 7.47
CA ASP A 202 20.56 -6.14 7.00
C ASP A 202 21.48 -7.31 6.61
N SER A 203 21.09 -8.55 6.87
CA SER A 203 21.78 -9.75 6.37
C SER A 203 21.54 -10.05 4.88
N ILE A 204 20.79 -9.19 4.19
CA ILE A 204 20.60 -9.25 2.74
C ILE A 204 21.70 -8.44 2.05
N ASP A 205 22.74 -9.13 1.60
CA ASP A 205 23.92 -8.51 0.98
C ASP A 205 23.64 -7.95 -0.42
N ARG A 206 22.79 -8.64 -1.19
CA ARG A 206 22.46 -8.32 -2.59
C ARG A 206 20.95 -8.32 -2.78
N PRO A 207 20.27 -7.20 -2.50
CA PRO A 207 18.85 -7.05 -2.78
C PRO A 207 18.55 -7.26 -4.27
N GLU A 208 17.45 -7.93 -4.58
CA GLU A 208 16.98 -8.16 -5.95
C GLU A 208 15.67 -7.43 -6.29
N SER A 209 14.96 -6.90 -5.29
CA SER A 209 13.65 -6.27 -5.49
C SER A 209 13.56 -4.81 -5.00
N THR A 210 12.79 -4.02 -5.73
CA THR A 210 12.50 -2.62 -5.40
C THR A 210 11.71 -2.51 -4.09
N GLU A 211 10.83 -3.47 -3.80
CA GLU A 211 10.09 -3.52 -2.54
C GLU A 211 11.02 -3.63 -1.33
N PHE A 212 12.06 -4.46 -1.40
CA PHE A 212 13.03 -4.58 -0.30
C PHE A 212 13.74 -3.24 -0.05
N LEU A 213 14.24 -2.58 -1.09
CA LEU A 213 14.93 -1.28 -0.92
C LEU A 213 13.97 -0.21 -0.39
N ALA A 214 12.74 -0.14 -0.91
CA ALA A 214 11.73 0.82 -0.49
C ALA A 214 11.32 0.64 0.98
N THR A 215 11.05 -0.60 1.39
CA THR A 215 10.70 -0.91 2.79
C THR A 215 11.83 -0.63 3.75
N ARG A 216 13.06 -0.97 3.35
CA ARG A 216 14.23 -0.73 4.17
C ARG A 216 14.51 0.76 4.37
N LEU A 217 14.28 1.57 3.33
CA LEU A 217 14.33 3.04 3.42
C LEU A 217 13.27 3.58 4.39
N LEU A 218 12.02 3.12 4.27
CA LEU A 218 10.92 3.53 5.16
C LEU A 218 11.21 3.15 6.62
N LEU A 219 11.72 1.94 6.85
CA LEU A 219 12.10 1.48 8.19
C LEU A 219 13.25 2.32 8.77
N ALA A 220 14.31 2.59 7.99
CA ALA A 220 15.41 3.46 8.42
C ALA A 220 14.91 4.87 8.77
N HIS A 221 13.98 5.41 7.97
CA HIS A 221 13.39 6.72 8.24
C HIS A 221 12.57 6.74 9.53
N GLU A 222 11.75 5.73 9.78
CA GLU A 222 10.98 5.62 11.03
C GLU A 222 11.88 5.44 12.26
N MET A 223 12.96 4.65 12.14
CA MET A 223 14.00 4.55 13.16
C MET A 223 14.61 5.90 13.46
N ASN A 224 15.05 6.64 12.44
CA ASN A 224 15.63 7.97 12.62
C ASN A 224 14.63 8.94 13.25
N ARG A 225 13.33 8.85 12.92
CA ARG A 225 12.28 9.70 13.50
C ARG A 225 12.04 9.43 14.98
N ARG A 226 12.13 8.16 15.42
CA ARG A 226 11.93 7.77 16.83
C ARG A 226 13.20 7.93 17.67
N LEU A 227 14.32 7.57 17.08
CA LEU A 227 15.65 7.61 17.68
C LEU A 227 16.33 8.96 17.45
N SER A 228 15.72 9.97 16.80
CA SER A 228 16.23 11.35 16.86
C SER A 228 16.20 11.96 18.26
N LYS A 229 15.56 11.28 19.23
CA LYS A 229 15.74 11.52 20.67
C LYS A 229 17.01 10.87 21.26
N GLN A 230 17.72 10.03 20.51
CA GLN A 230 18.97 9.33 20.83
C GLN A 230 19.85 9.16 19.57
N SER A 231 20.75 10.11 19.32
CA SER A 231 21.76 10.18 18.26
C SER A 231 22.08 8.89 17.48
N LEU A 232 21.31 8.58 16.43
CA LEU A 232 21.75 7.66 15.37
C LEU A 232 22.52 8.41 14.27
N PRO A 233 23.52 7.79 13.63
CA PRO A 233 24.17 8.39 12.46
C PRO A 233 23.18 8.54 11.30
N PRO A 234 23.10 9.71 10.63
CA PRO A 234 22.27 9.96 9.43
C PRO A 234 22.52 9.04 8.21
N SER A 235 23.49 8.12 8.30
CA SER A 235 24.05 7.36 7.19
C SER A 235 23.19 6.19 6.70
N SER A 236 22.30 5.64 7.53
CA SER A 236 21.53 4.43 7.18
C SER A 236 20.42 4.72 6.15
N SER A 237 19.61 5.76 6.34
CA SER A 237 18.56 6.14 5.38
C SER A 237 19.13 6.64 4.05
N GLN A 238 20.28 7.33 4.09
CA GLN A 238 20.93 7.81 2.87
C GLN A 238 21.38 6.65 1.97
N ARG A 239 21.96 5.59 2.55
CA ARG A 239 22.35 4.39 1.78
C ARG A 239 21.19 3.80 1.00
N TRP A 240 20.05 3.57 1.67
CA TRP A 240 18.88 2.94 1.04
C TRP A 240 18.18 3.87 0.04
N ARG A 241 18.20 5.18 0.30
CA ARG A 241 17.76 6.18 -0.67
C ARG A 241 18.62 6.14 -1.92
N SER A 242 19.95 6.22 -1.79
CA SER A 242 20.87 6.14 -2.93
C SER A 242 20.65 4.86 -3.72
N ALA A 243 20.53 3.71 -3.06
CA ALA A 243 20.26 2.45 -3.74
C ALA A 243 18.95 2.48 -4.56
N LEU A 244 17.87 3.08 -4.04
CA LEU A 244 16.65 3.27 -4.84
C LEU A 244 16.86 4.21 -6.02
N LEU A 245 17.55 5.34 -5.81
CA LEU A 245 17.80 6.33 -6.86
C LEU A 245 18.65 5.75 -8.01
N ASP A 246 19.68 4.98 -7.67
CA ASP A 246 20.59 4.34 -8.63
C ASP A 246 19.89 3.30 -9.53
N HIS A 247 18.73 2.80 -9.10
CA HIS A 247 17.90 1.85 -9.84
C HIS A 247 16.71 2.48 -10.57
N GLN A 248 16.58 3.82 -10.61
CA GLN A 248 15.58 4.46 -11.46
C GLN A 248 15.96 4.27 -12.93
N ASN A 249 15.08 3.65 -13.72
CA ASN A 249 15.29 3.46 -15.15
C ASN A 249 15.20 4.80 -15.91
N ASP A 250 15.68 4.82 -17.16
CA ASP A 250 15.65 6.01 -18.01
C ASP A 250 14.23 6.58 -18.23
N ASP A 251 13.23 5.70 -18.27
CA ASP A 251 11.81 6.06 -18.38
C ASP A 251 11.20 6.69 -17.11
N GLY A 252 11.98 6.74 -16.02
CA GLY A 252 11.57 7.32 -14.74
C GLY A 252 10.93 6.33 -13.75
N GLY A 253 10.69 5.09 -14.17
CA GLY A 253 10.11 4.06 -13.31
C GLY A 253 11.15 3.12 -12.69
N TRP A 254 10.63 2.08 -12.01
CA TRP A 254 11.38 0.96 -11.47
C TRP A 254 10.68 -0.34 -11.82
N GLY A 255 11.46 -1.38 -12.10
CA GLY A 255 10.93 -2.75 -12.18
C GLY A 255 10.62 -3.31 -10.80
N TRP A 256 9.77 -4.34 -10.71
CA TRP A 256 9.58 -5.08 -9.47
C TRP A 256 10.89 -5.74 -9.01
N LYS A 257 11.65 -6.35 -9.94
CA LYS A 257 13.07 -6.66 -9.74
C LYS A 257 13.91 -5.46 -10.15
N LEU A 258 15.04 -5.28 -9.48
CA LEU A 258 15.98 -4.19 -9.77
C LEU A 258 16.58 -4.25 -11.20
N ALA A 259 16.62 -5.43 -11.80
CA ALA A 259 17.13 -5.65 -13.15
C ALA A 259 16.03 -5.66 -14.23
N ASP A 260 14.75 -5.54 -13.86
CA ASP A 260 13.65 -5.54 -14.80
C ASP A 260 13.39 -4.14 -15.37
N THR A 261 12.76 -4.09 -16.54
CA THR A 261 12.12 -2.86 -17.03
C THR A 261 11.07 -2.36 -16.06
N SER A 262 10.77 -1.06 -16.11
CA SER A 262 9.80 -0.45 -15.21
C SER A 262 8.42 -1.10 -15.27
N ASP A 263 7.81 -1.23 -14.10
CA ASP A 263 6.40 -1.58 -13.94
C ASP A 263 5.75 -0.75 -12.82
N ALA A 264 4.42 -0.75 -12.76
CA ALA A 264 3.69 0.08 -11.81
C ALA A 264 3.85 -0.35 -10.35
N LEU A 265 4.12 -1.64 -10.09
CA LEU A 265 4.29 -2.13 -8.72
C LEU A 265 5.65 -1.71 -8.17
N GLY A 266 6.74 -1.97 -8.92
CA GLY A 266 8.07 -1.48 -8.57
C GLY A 266 8.12 0.04 -8.43
N THR A 267 7.59 0.76 -9.42
CA THR A 267 7.53 2.23 -9.40
C THR A 267 6.69 2.75 -8.24
N GLY A 268 5.56 2.12 -7.92
CA GLY A 268 4.72 2.48 -6.78
C GLY A 268 5.46 2.37 -5.45
N TYR A 269 6.20 1.29 -5.21
CA TYR A 269 7.02 1.14 -4.00
C TYR A 269 8.08 2.23 -3.89
N ALA A 270 8.86 2.43 -4.94
CA ALA A 270 9.95 3.41 -4.96
C ALA A 270 9.42 4.85 -4.76
N LEU A 271 8.40 5.26 -5.53
CA LEU A 271 7.81 6.58 -5.43
C LEU A 271 7.21 6.83 -4.04
N HIS A 272 6.49 5.86 -3.47
CA HIS A 272 5.95 5.99 -2.12
C HIS A 272 7.06 6.22 -1.08
N ALA A 273 8.11 5.39 -1.10
CA ALA A 273 9.22 5.51 -0.13
C ALA A 273 10.02 6.80 -0.31
N LEU A 274 10.31 7.20 -1.54
CA LEU A 274 11.05 8.42 -1.84
C LEU A 274 10.23 9.68 -1.48
N ALA A 275 8.93 9.70 -1.76
CA ALA A 275 8.05 10.79 -1.36
C ALA A 275 7.94 10.91 0.18
N MET A 276 7.75 9.78 0.87
CA MET A 276 7.64 9.75 2.34
C MET A 276 8.92 10.21 3.05
N THR A 277 10.08 10.07 2.41
CA THR A 277 11.37 10.45 3.02
C THR A 277 11.90 11.79 2.50
N GLY A 278 11.23 12.44 1.55
CA GLY A 278 11.62 13.75 1.02
C GLY A 278 12.81 13.69 0.05
N ALA A 279 12.69 12.91 -1.03
CA ALA A 279 13.64 12.93 -2.15
C ALA A 279 13.41 14.14 -3.08
N ASP A 280 14.36 14.39 -3.99
CA ASP A 280 14.31 15.50 -4.94
C ASP A 280 13.11 15.41 -5.90
N SER A 281 12.47 16.55 -6.17
CA SER A 281 11.24 16.61 -6.98
C SER A 281 11.41 16.06 -8.39
N ASN A 282 12.58 16.25 -9.05
CA ASN A 282 12.81 15.74 -10.40
C ASN A 282 12.70 14.21 -10.49
N VAL A 283 13.17 13.48 -9.47
CA VAL A 283 13.08 12.02 -9.41
C VAL A 283 11.62 11.60 -9.28
N LEU A 284 10.88 12.26 -8.39
CA LEU A 284 9.46 11.99 -8.14
C LEU A 284 8.61 12.31 -9.39
N ASP A 285 8.88 13.42 -10.06
CA ASP A 285 8.16 13.86 -11.25
C ASP A 285 8.31 12.87 -12.41
N ARG A 286 9.50 12.30 -12.59
CA ARG A 286 9.75 11.24 -13.59
C ARG A 286 8.94 9.98 -13.28
N ALA A 287 8.90 9.56 -12.01
CA ALA A 287 8.11 8.41 -11.57
C ALA A 287 6.60 8.61 -11.80
N VAL A 288 6.10 9.81 -11.46
CA VAL A 288 4.69 10.16 -11.70
C VAL A 288 4.38 10.18 -13.20
N LYS A 289 5.25 10.77 -14.03
CA LYS A 289 5.08 10.77 -15.49
C LYS A 289 5.00 9.35 -16.04
N TYR A 290 5.88 8.45 -15.58
CA TYR A 290 5.83 7.04 -15.94
C TYR A 290 4.47 6.41 -15.58
N LEU A 291 4.01 6.56 -14.34
CA LEU A 291 2.73 5.98 -13.90
C LEU A 291 1.55 6.55 -14.69
N VAL A 292 1.49 7.87 -14.90
CA VAL A 292 0.42 8.51 -15.66
C VAL A 292 0.40 8.03 -17.12
N ALA A 293 1.58 7.93 -17.75
CA ALA A 293 1.71 7.53 -19.15
C ALA A 293 1.41 6.05 -19.41
N THR A 294 1.59 5.19 -18.40
CA THR A 294 1.43 3.72 -18.53
C THR A 294 0.09 3.21 -17.99
N GLN A 295 -0.77 4.10 -17.47
CA GLN A 295 -2.11 3.73 -17.04
C GLN A 295 -3.01 3.44 -18.24
N GLU A 296 -3.69 2.30 -18.23
CA GLU A 296 -4.68 1.97 -19.25
C GLU A 296 -5.96 2.81 -19.11
N PRO A 297 -6.78 2.95 -20.17
CA PRO A 297 -8.05 3.68 -20.09
C PRO A 297 -9.00 3.18 -19.00
N SER A 298 -8.90 1.91 -18.63
CA SER A 298 -9.66 1.27 -17.54
C SER A 298 -9.26 1.74 -16.13
N GLY A 299 -8.18 2.52 -15.99
CA GLY A 299 -7.59 2.90 -14.71
C GLY A 299 -6.57 1.90 -14.16
N ARG A 300 -6.45 0.72 -14.77
CA ARG A 300 -5.52 -0.34 -14.41
C ARG A 300 -4.09 -0.05 -14.88
N TRP A 301 -3.12 -0.58 -14.16
CA TRP A 301 -1.76 -0.82 -14.66
C TRP A 301 -1.50 -2.29 -14.93
N LYS A 302 -0.76 -2.58 -16.00
CA LYS A 302 -0.30 -3.92 -16.31
C LYS A 302 1.02 -4.19 -15.59
N VAL A 303 1.07 -5.27 -14.81
CA VAL A 303 2.24 -5.62 -14.00
C VAL A 303 2.65 -7.06 -14.28
N PRO A 304 3.94 -7.33 -14.57
CA PRO A 304 4.48 -8.68 -14.67
C PRO A 304 4.21 -9.48 -13.39
N GLY A 305 3.73 -10.72 -13.54
CA GLY A 305 3.36 -11.56 -12.41
C GLY A 305 4.53 -11.77 -11.45
N THR A 306 4.30 -11.54 -10.16
CA THR A 306 5.36 -11.54 -9.14
C THR A 306 5.76 -12.93 -8.65
N LYS A 307 4.94 -13.96 -8.90
CA LYS A 307 5.27 -15.36 -8.60
C LYS A 307 6.23 -15.94 -9.65
N ALA A 308 7.16 -16.81 -9.21
CA ALA A 308 8.06 -17.52 -10.13
C ALA A 308 7.29 -18.30 -11.22
N SER A 309 6.16 -18.92 -10.85
CA SER A 309 5.29 -19.66 -11.77
C SER A 309 4.62 -18.80 -12.85
N ALA A 310 4.53 -17.48 -12.66
CA ALA A 310 3.96 -16.58 -13.66
C ALA A 310 4.91 -16.34 -14.85
N LYS A 311 6.20 -16.65 -14.72
CA LYS A 311 7.22 -16.48 -15.79
C LYS A 311 7.17 -15.09 -16.43
N GLY A 312 7.02 -14.05 -15.61
CA GLY A 312 6.92 -12.64 -16.05
C GLY A 312 5.60 -12.26 -16.74
N LYS A 313 4.66 -13.19 -16.96
CA LYS A 313 3.36 -12.87 -17.55
C LYS A 313 2.50 -12.08 -16.57
N ALA A 314 1.82 -11.06 -17.07
CA ALA A 314 0.86 -10.31 -16.25
C ALA A 314 -0.24 -11.22 -15.73
N THR A 315 -0.65 -11.02 -14.48
CA THR A 315 -1.74 -11.77 -13.84
C THR A 315 -2.74 -10.78 -13.22
N PRO A 316 -4.03 -11.15 -13.07
CA PRO A 316 -5.01 -10.30 -12.42
C PRO A 316 -4.53 -9.80 -11.05
N THR A 317 -4.04 -10.71 -10.20
CA THR A 317 -3.52 -10.36 -8.87
C THR A 317 -2.36 -9.36 -8.92
N ALA A 318 -1.42 -9.50 -9.86
CA ALA A 318 -0.32 -8.55 -9.99
C ALA A 318 -0.80 -7.18 -10.49
N ASN A 319 -1.76 -7.15 -11.42
CA ASN A 319 -2.34 -5.90 -11.89
C ASN A 319 -3.12 -5.16 -10.79
N ASP A 320 -3.90 -5.89 -10.00
CA ASP A 320 -4.65 -5.32 -8.88
C ASP A 320 -3.69 -4.73 -7.84
N TRP A 321 -2.67 -5.50 -7.47
CA TRP A 321 -1.65 -5.08 -6.51
C TRP A 321 -0.85 -3.87 -7.00
N GLY A 322 -0.40 -3.91 -8.26
CA GLY A 322 0.33 -2.80 -8.86
C GLY A 322 -0.50 -1.53 -9.04
N SER A 323 -1.78 -1.67 -9.40
CA SER A 323 -2.68 -0.52 -9.53
C SER A 323 -2.93 0.13 -8.17
N ALA A 324 -3.08 -0.66 -7.11
CA ALA A 324 -3.21 -0.13 -5.76
C ALA A 324 -1.94 0.62 -5.32
N TRP A 325 -0.75 0.06 -5.52
CA TRP A 325 0.50 0.75 -5.18
C TRP A 325 0.77 2.01 -6.02
N ALA A 326 0.38 2.02 -7.30
CA ALA A 326 0.44 3.23 -8.11
C ALA A 326 -0.44 4.34 -7.50
N VAL A 327 -1.66 4.03 -7.09
CA VAL A 327 -2.57 4.99 -6.44
C VAL A 327 -2.03 5.47 -5.09
N ILE A 328 -1.52 4.55 -4.25
CA ILE A 328 -0.90 4.89 -2.96
C ILE A 328 0.24 5.89 -3.18
N ALA A 329 1.13 5.59 -4.13
CA ALA A 329 2.31 6.39 -4.40
C ALA A 329 1.99 7.78 -4.98
N LEU A 330 1.10 7.84 -5.98
CA LEU A 330 0.65 9.10 -6.58
C LEU A 330 -0.02 10.00 -5.54
N SER A 331 -0.91 9.44 -4.71
CA SER A 331 -1.61 10.18 -3.65
C SER A 331 -0.65 10.65 -2.55
N THR A 332 0.31 9.80 -2.17
CA THR A 332 1.36 10.18 -1.21
C THR A 332 2.18 11.36 -1.74
N ASN A 333 2.63 11.28 -2.99
CA ASN A 333 3.42 12.35 -3.61
C ASN A 333 2.64 13.66 -3.72
N ALA A 334 1.36 13.58 -4.11
CA ALA A 334 0.47 14.74 -4.18
C ALA A 334 0.34 15.44 -2.82
N LYS A 335 0.13 14.66 -1.74
CA LYS A 335 0.04 15.20 -0.37
C LYS A 335 1.33 15.89 0.08
N GLN A 336 2.49 15.28 -0.14
CA GLN A 336 3.77 15.87 0.26
C GLN A 336 4.06 17.16 -0.51
N SER A 337 3.68 17.20 -1.80
CA SER A 337 3.84 18.39 -2.64
C SER A 337 2.98 19.57 -2.17
N THR A 338 1.77 19.33 -1.65
CA THR A 338 0.94 20.40 -1.09
C THR A 338 1.43 20.87 0.27
N SER A 339 1.91 19.95 1.14
CA SER A 339 2.47 20.31 2.45
C SER A 339 3.71 21.22 2.34
N VAL A 340 4.60 20.98 1.37
CA VAL A 340 5.77 21.85 1.13
C VAL A 340 5.35 23.26 0.72
N LYS A 341 4.29 23.40 -0.10
CA LYS A 341 3.80 24.72 -0.58
C LYS A 341 3.15 25.57 0.52
N HIS A 342 2.56 24.96 1.55
CA HIS A 342 1.88 25.69 2.64
C HIS A 342 2.80 25.99 3.85
N GLY A 343 4.01 25.44 3.87
CA GLY A 343 5.02 25.68 4.90
C GLY A 343 6.06 26.75 4.54
N GLN A 344 5.90 27.42 3.39
CA GLN A 344 6.66 28.60 2.95
C GLN A 344 5.79 29.84 3.07
#